data_AF-A0AAN6WFD9-F1
#
_entry.id   AF-A0AAN6WFD9-F1
#
_cell.length_a   1.000
_cell.length_b   1.000
_cell.length_c   1.000
_cell.angle_alpha   90.00
_cell.angle_beta   90.00
_cell.angle_gamma   90.00
#
_symmetry.space_group_name_H-M   'P 1'
#
loop_
_entity.id
_entity.type
_entity.pdbx_description
1 polymer ?
#
loop_
_entity_poly.entity_id
_entity_poly.type
_entity_poly.pdbx_seq_one_letter_code
_entity_poly.pdbx_strand_id
1 'polypeptide(L)'
;MKSLGFKDYETLLAFLNAAVQGAVDDSELLLDHPPATSLGHEFRYRSADGSGNNINHPELGAANGPYAKTVPPLTFQNPSQPDPSTIFDTQMARGNTFQPYPQGISSMMFYLATLIIHDCFQTSSSDYNMNLTSSHLGLSPLYGWNEAEQKAMRTLEDVLLKLDCFSSKRVLGFSPGCGVFLVMFKRFHNYVVTQLAKINENGRFNKPSPEAGNVAWEKYDNDLFQTGRLITRGLSILAFNHVDTTWSLDPRSKSGKNMFSQRSPRGVGNQFSVECNLLHRWHSTDTNEAAVPRVLRALAKFDRDIPDEPENRRELGGLVCQADSTFDDDGLVKLLSGSIEDIASSFGANRVPNVFKTARYWNVVTLNEFRAFMGLTKHTTFGDINPDPVVAKKLKDLYDSPDAVEIGLCINYITGKTILSDAVSLIRGNRFYMLYYTPKNLTNWGYNEPHSDPKISHGHVMHKLIFRAFPNNFQHNSIYAHYPFVIPSKNKQIYDNLGPLLRGSGGVYRELRGDLVVEDCEPIAVHEGEIRSRSLRVGKRVVVDLAAVLRDAGAFPEPEKVRSDRDPKLYGHYFGNGTPFLEASTGWFIMTAALRV
;
A
#
# COMPACT_ATOMS: atom_id res chain seq x y z
N MET A 1 6.43 -4.96 -49.26
CA MET A 1 5.93 -6.13 -48.49
C MET A 1 6.90 -6.52 -47.38
N LYS A 2 8.09 -7.07 -47.68
CA LYS A 2 9.09 -7.41 -46.64
C LYS A 2 9.51 -6.21 -45.77
N SER A 3 9.57 -5.01 -46.34
CA SER A 3 9.83 -3.76 -45.61
C SER A 3 8.73 -3.37 -44.61
N LEU A 4 7.51 -3.87 -44.78
CA LEU A 4 6.37 -3.69 -43.87
C LEU A 4 6.18 -4.90 -42.94
N GLY A 5 7.10 -5.88 -42.96
CA GLY A 5 7.03 -7.09 -42.15
C GLY A 5 6.17 -8.23 -42.71
N PHE A 6 5.51 -8.03 -43.86
CA PHE A 6 4.72 -9.09 -44.51
C PHE A 6 5.58 -9.88 -45.51
N LYS A 7 5.50 -11.22 -45.44
CA LYS A 7 6.27 -12.13 -46.28
C LYS A 7 5.96 -11.96 -47.78
N ASP A 8 4.69 -11.81 -48.11
CA ASP A 8 4.15 -11.67 -49.47
C ASP A 8 2.78 -10.96 -49.44
N TYR A 9 2.20 -10.73 -50.63
CA TYR A 9 0.87 -10.11 -50.78
C TYR A 9 -0.25 -11.00 -50.26
N GLU A 10 -0.13 -12.33 -50.36
CA GLU A 10 -1.13 -13.27 -49.87
C GLU A 10 -1.24 -13.21 -48.34
N THR A 11 -0.13 -13.08 -47.63
CA THR A 11 -0.09 -12.94 -46.17
C THR A 11 -0.77 -11.64 -45.71
N LEU A 12 -0.56 -10.53 -46.43
CA LEU A 12 -1.24 -9.26 -46.13
C LEU A 12 -2.73 -9.37 -46.42
N LEU A 13 -3.11 -9.94 -47.57
CA LEU A 13 -4.51 -10.10 -47.95
C LEU A 13 -5.23 -11.03 -46.98
N ALA A 14 -4.58 -12.10 -46.51
CA ALA A 14 -5.09 -13.00 -45.49
C ALA A 14 -5.28 -12.28 -44.15
N PHE A 15 -4.32 -11.45 -43.71
CA PHE A 15 -4.46 -10.64 -42.50
C PHE A 15 -5.65 -9.67 -42.58
N LEU A 16 -5.78 -8.93 -43.69
CA LEU A 16 -6.88 -7.98 -43.91
C LEU A 16 -8.24 -8.68 -44.06
N ASN A 17 -8.30 -9.79 -44.78
CA ASN A 17 -9.53 -10.56 -44.94
C ASN A 17 -9.95 -11.25 -43.64
N ALA A 18 -9.00 -11.72 -42.82
CA ALA A 18 -9.31 -12.30 -41.52
C ALA A 18 -9.97 -11.27 -40.58
N ALA A 19 -9.55 -10.00 -40.64
CA ALA A 19 -10.20 -8.91 -39.91
C ALA A 19 -11.62 -8.61 -40.45
N VAL A 20 -11.79 -8.52 -41.78
CA VAL A 20 -13.08 -8.20 -42.41
C VAL A 20 -14.11 -9.34 -42.27
N GLN A 21 -13.65 -10.60 -42.22
CA GLN A 21 -14.51 -11.78 -42.07
C GLN A 21 -14.76 -12.16 -40.60
N GLY A 22 -14.29 -11.36 -39.63
CA GLY A 22 -14.48 -11.62 -38.20
C GLY A 22 -13.70 -12.83 -37.65
N ALA A 23 -12.70 -13.32 -38.39
CA ALA A 23 -11.76 -14.34 -37.92
C ALA A 23 -10.67 -13.75 -37.01
N VAL A 24 -10.44 -12.45 -37.10
CA VAL A 24 -9.71 -11.62 -36.13
C VAL A 24 -10.72 -10.62 -35.57
N ASP A 25 -10.78 -10.51 -34.24
CA ASP A 25 -11.56 -9.49 -33.57
C ASP A 25 -10.98 -8.12 -33.96
N ASP A 26 -11.73 -7.33 -34.73
CA ASP A 26 -11.29 -6.03 -35.24
C ASP A 26 -11.05 -5.02 -34.12
N SER A 27 -11.57 -5.26 -32.91
CA SER A 27 -11.22 -4.51 -31.71
C SER A 27 -9.75 -4.67 -31.29
N GLU A 28 -9.07 -5.74 -31.73
CA GLU A 28 -7.62 -5.93 -31.54
C GLU A 28 -6.77 -5.06 -32.48
N LEU A 29 -7.36 -4.52 -33.56
CA LEU A 29 -6.72 -3.61 -34.51
C LEU A 29 -6.92 -2.13 -34.15
N LEU A 30 -7.78 -1.84 -33.16
CA LEU A 30 -8.01 -0.48 -32.71
C LEU A 30 -6.81 0.05 -31.91
N LEU A 31 -6.25 1.16 -32.39
CA LEU A 31 -5.40 2.01 -31.57
C LEU A 31 -6.30 2.85 -30.65
N ASP A 32 -5.85 3.06 -29.41
CA ASP A 32 -6.54 3.94 -28.47
C ASP A 32 -6.52 5.39 -29.00
N HIS A 33 -7.69 5.89 -29.40
CA HIS A 33 -7.91 7.27 -29.82
C HIS A 33 -9.07 7.90 -29.03
N PRO A 34 -8.86 9.03 -28.35
CA PRO A 34 -7.58 9.71 -28.15
C PRO A 34 -6.62 8.88 -27.26
N PRO A 35 -5.28 9.03 -27.43
CA PRO A 35 -4.31 8.36 -26.57
C PRO A 35 -4.47 8.75 -25.10
N ALA A 36 -4.30 7.79 -24.19
CA ALA A 36 -4.39 8.02 -22.74
C ALA A 36 -3.12 8.65 -22.12
N THR A 37 -2.13 9.02 -22.94
CA THR A 37 -0.86 9.64 -22.52
C THR A 37 -0.56 10.88 -23.38
N SER A 38 0.08 11.89 -22.80
CA SER A 38 0.44 13.14 -23.47
C SER A 38 1.90 13.52 -23.23
N LEU A 39 2.50 14.19 -24.20
CA LEU A 39 3.82 14.83 -24.11
C LEU A 39 3.76 16.25 -23.50
N GLY A 40 2.56 16.77 -23.25
CA GLY A 40 2.36 18.06 -22.58
C GLY A 40 3.08 18.11 -21.23
N HIS A 41 3.76 19.23 -20.97
CA HIS A 41 4.58 19.39 -19.77
C HIS A 41 3.73 19.31 -18.49
N GLU A 42 2.52 19.88 -18.54
CA GLU A 42 1.48 19.86 -17.52
C GLU A 42 1.01 18.45 -17.13
N PHE A 43 1.17 17.47 -18.02
CA PHE A 43 0.71 16.09 -17.80
C PHE A 43 1.84 15.12 -17.43
N ARG A 44 3.08 15.60 -17.31
CA ARG A 44 4.26 14.78 -16.98
C ARG A 44 4.19 14.22 -15.56
N TYR A 45 3.77 15.05 -14.63
CA TYR A 45 3.62 14.71 -13.22
C TYR A 45 2.17 14.85 -12.79
N ARG A 46 1.87 14.32 -11.61
CA ARG A 46 0.57 14.51 -10.98
C ARG A 46 0.47 15.96 -10.49
N SER A 47 -0.57 16.67 -10.93
CA SER A 47 -0.95 17.96 -10.36
C SER A 47 -1.20 17.87 -8.86
N ALA A 48 -0.96 18.95 -8.13
CA ALA A 48 -0.96 18.91 -6.67
C ALA A 48 -2.32 18.50 -6.07
N ASP A 49 -3.42 18.94 -6.72
CA ASP A 49 -4.83 18.64 -6.44
C ASP A 49 -5.33 17.33 -7.07
N GLY A 50 -4.48 16.63 -7.81
CA GLY A 50 -4.84 15.39 -8.50
C GLY A 50 -5.58 15.57 -9.82
N SER A 51 -5.77 16.80 -10.29
CA SER A 51 -6.27 17.09 -11.65
C SER A 51 -5.31 16.54 -12.74
N GLY A 52 -5.82 16.45 -13.96
CA GLY A 52 -5.05 15.96 -15.12
C GLY A 52 -4.68 14.48 -15.04
N ASN A 53 -5.30 13.69 -14.14
CA ASN A 53 -5.12 12.24 -14.14
C ASN A 53 -5.68 11.65 -15.44
N ASN A 54 -6.93 11.99 -15.75
CA ASN A 54 -7.54 11.76 -17.04
C ASN A 54 -7.33 13.00 -17.92
N ILE A 55 -6.66 12.84 -19.06
CA ILE A 55 -6.31 13.96 -19.96
C ILE A 55 -7.56 14.51 -20.67
N ASN A 56 -8.56 13.66 -20.92
CA ASN A 56 -9.80 14.05 -21.59
C ASN A 56 -10.81 14.67 -20.61
N HIS A 57 -10.66 14.38 -19.32
CA HIS A 57 -11.46 14.95 -18.23
C HIS A 57 -10.56 15.40 -17.07
N PRO A 58 -9.80 16.51 -17.22
CA PRO A 58 -8.78 16.91 -16.25
C PRO A 58 -9.30 17.12 -14.81
N GLU A 59 -10.53 17.57 -14.65
CA GLU A 59 -11.15 17.81 -13.34
C GLU A 59 -11.61 16.52 -12.62
N LEU A 60 -11.65 15.39 -13.33
CA LEU A 60 -12.18 14.13 -12.78
C LEU A 60 -11.35 13.69 -11.57
N GLY A 61 -11.97 13.70 -10.39
CA GLY A 61 -11.33 13.26 -9.14
C GLY A 61 -10.31 14.24 -8.57
N ALA A 62 -10.29 15.49 -9.03
CA ALA A 62 -9.52 16.55 -8.40
C ALA A 62 -10.04 16.86 -6.99
N ALA A 63 -9.19 17.46 -6.16
CA ALA A 63 -9.56 17.95 -4.84
C ALA A 63 -10.60 19.08 -4.91
N ASN A 64 -11.36 19.27 -3.83
CA ASN A 64 -12.49 20.22 -3.76
C ASN A 64 -13.59 19.96 -4.81
N GLY A 65 -13.81 18.69 -5.16
CA GLY A 65 -14.91 18.25 -6.01
C GLY A 65 -16.04 17.63 -5.20
N PRO A 66 -17.27 17.57 -5.74
CA PRO A 66 -18.37 16.87 -5.09
C PRO A 66 -18.13 15.35 -5.08
N TYR A 67 -18.68 14.67 -4.06
CA TYR A 67 -18.79 13.21 -4.10
C TYR A 67 -19.72 12.77 -5.23
N ALA A 68 -19.38 11.66 -5.88
CA ALA A 68 -20.28 11.00 -6.82
C ALA A 68 -21.37 10.20 -6.09
N LYS A 69 -22.37 9.74 -6.85
CA LYS A 69 -23.29 8.67 -6.44
C LYS A 69 -23.20 7.56 -7.44
N THR A 70 -23.09 6.32 -6.97
CA THR A 70 -22.91 5.17 -7.85
C THR A 70 -24.24 4.56 -8.26
N VAL A 71 -25.24 4.60 -7.38
CA VAL A 71 -26.51 3.90 -7.59
C VAL A 71 -27.69 4.83 -7.28
N PRO A 72 -28.74 4.87 -8.11
CA PRO A 72 -29.95 5.61 -7.78
C PRO A 72 -30.72 4.91 -6.64
N PRO A 73 -31.13 5.65 -5.59
CA PRO A 73 -32.03 5.11 -4.57
C PRO A 73 -33.46 5.04 -5.11
N LEU A 74 -34.03 3.85 -5.17
CA LEU A 74 -35.35 3.55 -5.73
C LEU A 74 -36.31 2.94 -4.70
N THR A 75 -35.78 2.38 -3.63
CA THR A 75 -36.52 1.66 -2.60
C THR A 75 -37.30 2.64 -1.75
N PHE A 76 -38.60 2.38 -1.61
CA PHE A 76 -39.46 3.18 -0.76
C PHE A 76 -38.98 3.10 0.69
N GLN A 77 -38.80 4.27 1.31
CA GLN A 77 -38.45 4.42 2.71
C GLN A 77 -39.66 4.92 3.48
N ASN A 78 -39.88 4.40 4.69
CA ASN A 78 -40.91 4.90 5.59
C ASN A 78 -40.65 6.40 5.87
N PRO A 79 -41.64 7.31 5.71
CA PRO A 79 -41.45 8.73 6.00
C PRO A 79 -40.97 9.02 7.44
N SER A 80 -41.29 8.13 8.38
CA SER A 80 -40.82 8.17 9.77
C SER A 80 -39.67 7.18 9.97
N GLN A 81 -38.56 7.37 9.27
CA GLN A 81 -37.37 6.54 9.42
C GLN A 81 -36.86 6.55 10.87
N PRO A 82 -36.20 5.48 11.34
CA PRO A 82 -35.67 5.44 12.70
C PRO A 82 -34.66 6.56 12.94
N ASP A 83 -34.61 7.07 14.16
CA ASP A 83 -33.65 8.10 14.54
C ASP A 83 -32.20 7.54 14.45
N PRO A 84 -31.25 8.24 13.79
CA PRO A 84 -29.87 7.79 13.65
C PRO A 84 -29.17 7.52 14.98
N SER A 85 -29.52 8.26 16.04
CA SER A 85 -28.94 8.05 17.36
C SER A 85 -29.40 6.72 17.95
N THR A 86 -30.69 6.42 17.82
CA THR A 86 -31.26 5.13 18.23
C THR A 86 -30.64 3.98 17.45
N ILE A 87 -30.45 4.12 16.13
CA ILE A 87 -29.78 3.09 15.33
C ILE A 87 -28.36 2.82 15.85
N PHE A 88 -27.57 3.87 16.06
CA PHE A 88 -26.21 3.73 16.55
C PHE A 88 -26.17 3.03 17.91
N ASP A 89 -26.97 3.49 18.87
CA ASP A 89 -26.96 2.97 20.24
C ASP A 89 -27.44 1.51 20.31
N THR A 90 -28.32 1.10 19.40
CA THR A 90 -28.90 -0.26 19.40
C THR A 90 -28.12 -1.27 18.56
N GLN A 91 -27.51 -0.85 17.44
CA GLN A 91 -26.88 -1.72 16.45
C GLN A 91 -25.35 -1.63 16.41
N MET A 92 -24.77 -0.46 16.70
CA MET A 92 -23.37 -0.18 16.40
C MET A 92 -22.51 -0.08 17.66
N ALA A 93 -23.02 0.53 18.73
CA ALA A 93 -22.28 0.82 19.96
C ALA A 93 -21.64 -0.45 20.58
N ARG A 94 -20.32 -0.42 20.82
CA ARG A 94 -19.52 -1.55 21.35
C ARG A 94 -19.96 -2.01 22.76
N GLY A 95 -20.55 -1.12 23.56
CA GLY A 95 -20.66 -1.35 25.00
C GLY A 95 -19.27 -1.45 25.64
N ASN A 96 -19.15 -2.26 26.70
CA ASN A 96 -17.90 -2.40 27.48
C ASN A 96 -17.07 -3.64 27.09
N THR A 97 -17.47 -4.36 26.03
CA THR A 97 -16.85 -5.64 25.67
C THR A 97 -16.01 -5.47 24.42
N PHE A 98 -14.69 -5.42 24.59
CA PHE A 98 -13.74 -5.51 23.48
C PHE A 98 -13.75 -6.92 22.88
N GLN A 99 -13.74 -7.00 21.55
CA GLN A 99 -13.66 -8.27 20.83
C GLN A 99 -12.51 -8.25 19.84
N PRO A 100 -11.42 -8.99 20.11
CA PRO A 100 -10.24 -8.97 19.26
C PRO A 100 -10.54 -9.54 17.87
N TYR A 101 -9.84 -9.03 16.86
CA TYR A 101 -9.92 -9.57 15.51
C TYR A 101 -9.48 -11.04 15.50
N PRO A 102 -10.32 -12.01 15.07
CA PRO A 102 -10.04 -13.45 15.26
C PRO A 102 -8.75 -13.92 14.58
N GLN A 103 -8.37 -13.29 13.48
CA GLN A 103 -7.15 -13.57 12.72
C GLN A 103 -5.90 -12.90 13.28
N GLY A 104 -5.99 -12.18 14.41
CA GLY A 104 -4.85 -11.51 15.04
C GLY A 104 -4.30 -10.34 14.24
N ILE A 105 -5.17 -9.60 13.54
CA ILE A 105 -4.77 -8.42 12.77
C ILE A 105 -4.36 -7.30 13.74
N SER A 106 -3.19 -6.72 13.47
CA SER A 106 -2.63 -5.60 14.24
C SER A 106 -3.34 -4.29 13.87
N SER A 107 -3.43 -3.38 14.84
CA SER A 107 -3.83 -1.98 14.65
C SER A 107 -3.06 -1.28 13.52
N MET A 108 -1.81 -1.70 13.23
CA MET A 108 -1.01 -1.19 12.11
C MET A 108 -1.69 -1.31 10.74
N MET A 109 -2.46 -2.38 10.50
CA MET A 109 -3.21 -2.54 9.25
C MET A 109 -4.25 -1.43 9.12
N PHE A 110 -4.94 -1.13 10.22
CA PHE A 110 -5.99 -0.12 10.26
C PHE A 110 -5.43 1.29 10.26
N TYR A 111 -4.24 1.53 10.81
CA TYR A 111 -3.57 2.83 10.70
C TYR A 111 -3.17 3.14 9.25
N LEU A 112 -2.65 2.15 8.50
CA LEU A 112 -2.42 2.31 7.07
C LEU A 112 -3.74 2.55 6.32
N ALA A 113 -4.79 1.80 6.64
CA ALA A 113 -6.10 2.00 6.05
C ALA A 113 -6.64 3.41 6.32
N THR A 114 -6.51 3.92 7.54
CA THR A 114 -6.85 5.30 7.91
C THR A 114 -6.09 6.29 7.02
N LEU A 115 -4.78 6.11 6.80
CA LEU A 115 -4.02 6.99 5.91
C LEU A 115 -4.51 6.94 4.46
N ILE A 116 -4.85 5.75 3.94
CA ILE A 116 -5.42 5.58 2.59
C ILE A 116 -6.77 6.27 2.49
N ILE A 117 -7.64 6.09 3.49
CA ILE A 117 -8.96 6.73 3.56
C ILE A 117 -8.78 8.25 3.58
N HIS A 118 -7.89 8.79 4.42
CA HIS A 118 -7.65 10.22 4.50
C HIS A 118 -6.89 10.81 3.31
N ASP A 119 -6.28 9.98 2.47
CA ASP A 119 -5.75 10.41 1.18
C ASP A 119 -6.85 10.62 0.13
N CYS A 120 -7.94 9.86 0.26
CA CYS A 120 -9.01 9.77 -0.73
C CYS A 120 -10.32 10.47 -0.33
N PHE A 121 -10.53 10.67 0.98
CA PHE A 121 -11.76 11.17 1.57
C PHE A 121 -11.46 12.25 2.62
N GLN A 122 -11.96 13.45 2.35
CA GLN A 122 -11.96 14.55 3.29
C GLN A 122 -13.23 15.38 3.11
N THR A 123 -14.32 14.91 3.72
CA THR A 123 -15.60 15.63 3.69
C THR A 123 -15.48 17.00 4.33
N SER A 124 -15.94 18.04 3.63
CA SER A 124 -15.99 19.39 4.18
C SER A 124 -17.02 19.50 5.31
N SER A 125 -16.67 20.24 6.36
CA SER A 125 -17.59 20.54 7.46
C SER A 125 -18.59 21.66 7.12
N SER A 126 -18.32 22.46 6.09
CA SER A 126 -19.22 23.53 5.62
C SER A 126 -20.21 23.04 4.56
N ASP A 127 -19.78 22.11 3.70
CA ASP A 127 -20.62 21.43 2.72
C ASP A 127 -20.25 19.95 2.64
N TYR A 128 -21.07 19.12 3.27
CA TYR A 128 -20.82 17.68 3.34
C TYR A 128 -20.87 17.00 1.96
N ASN A 129 -21.35 17.64 0.91
CA ASN A 129 -21.29 17.06 -0.44
C ASN A 129 -19.89 17.14 -1.07
N MET A 130 -18.99 17.94 -0.50
CA MET A 130 -17.67 18.21 -1.07
C MET A 130 -16.58 17.34 -0.43
N ASN A 131 -15.72 16.80 -1.30
CA ASN A 131 -14.48 16.13 -0.94
C ASN A 131 -13.31 17.11 -1.13
N LEU A 132 -12.66 17.51 -0.04
CA LEU A 132 -11.56 18.48 -0.03
C LEU A 132 -10.24 17.89 -0.54
N THR A 133 -10.10 16.56 -0.59
CA THR A 133 -8.92 15.89 -1.16
C THR A 133 -9.23 15.26 -2.52
N SER A 134 -8.19 14.83 -3.24
CA SER A 134 -8.35 14.18 -4.54
C SER A 134 -8.89 12.75 -4.38
N SER A 135 -9.68 12.29 -5.36
CA SER A 135 -10.20 10.91 -5.39
C SER A 135 -9.18 9.88 -5.88
N HIS A 136 -7.89 10.13 -5.68
CA HIS A 136 -6.81 9.29 -6.15
C HIS A 136 -5.73 9.13 -5.09
N LEU A 137 -5.01 8.01 -5.13
CA LEU A 137 -3.89 7.78 -4.20
C LEU A 137 -2.70 8.71 -4.52
N GLY A 138 -2.50 9.70 -3.66
CA GLY A 138 -1.52 10.78 -3.76
C GLY A 138 -0.59 10.89 -2.55
N LEU A 139 -0.83 10.12 -1.49
CA LEU A 139 -0.25 10.24 -0.16
C LEU A 139 -0.31 11.69 0.36
N SER A 140 -1.44 12.36 0.13
CA SER A 140 -1.73 13.72 0.55
C SER A 140 -1.63 13.96 2.06
N PRO A 141 -1.82 12.98 2.97
CA PRO A 141 -1.53 13.21 4.38
C PRO A 141 -0.07 13.59 4.63
N LEU A 142 0.87 13.09 3.82
CA LEU A 142 2.27 13.49 3.84
C LEU A 142 2.51 14.76 3.02
N TYR A 143 2.18 14.72 1.72
CA TYR A 143 2.61 15.73 0.76
C TYR A 143 1.70 16.96 0.69
N GLY A 144 0.45 16.84 1.10
CA GLY A 144 -0.60 17.82 0.84
C GLY A 144 -1.35 17.60 -0.47
N TRP A 145 -2.53 18.21 -0.56
CA TRP A 145 -3.48 18.07 -1.67
C TRP A 145 -3.58 19.34 -2.54
N ASN A 146 -2.74 20.35 -2.30
CA ASN A 146 -2.62 21.51 -3.19
C ASN A 146 -1.15 21.97 -3.26
N GLU A 147 -0.88 22.91 -4.16
CA GLU A 147 0.48 23.38 -4.43
C GLU A 147 1.10 24.08 -3.22
N ALA A 148 0.31 24.86 -2.48
CA ALA A 148 0.77 25.59 -1.30
C ALA A 148 1.22 24.62 -0.20
N GLU A 149 0.43 23.57 0.09
CA GLU A 149 0.80 22.54 1.05
C GLU A 149 2.03 21.73 0.60
N GLN A 150 2.13 21.38 -0.69
CA GLN A 150 3.31 20.69 -1.21
C GLN A 150 4.58 21.54 -1.10
N LYS A 151 4.49 22.84 -1.38
CA LYS A 151 5.61 23.76 -1.15
C LYS A 151 5.94 23.89 0.33
N ALA A 152 4.93 23.99 1.21
CA ALA A 152 5.13 24.08 2.65
C ALA A 152 5.83 22.85 3.24
N MET A 153 5.68 21.67 2.63
CA MET A 153 6.37 20.45 3.04
C MET A 153 7.83 20.36 2.58
N ARG A 154 8.22 21.16 1.59
CA ARG A 154 9.55 21.09 0.98
C ARG A 154 10.49 22.07 1.68
N THR A 155 11.75 21.66 1.77
CA THR A 155 12.85 22.56 2.19
C THR A 155 13.23 23.53 1.08
N LEU A 156 12.97 23.15 -0.18
CA LEU A 156 13.48 23.82 -1.40
C LEU A 156 15.03 23.84 -1.46
N GLU A 157 15.68 23.06 -0.61
CA GLU A 157 17.12 22.86 -0.53
C GLU A 157 17.42 21.36 -0.65
N ASP A 158 18.30 20.99 -1.59
CA ASP A 158 18.61 19.59 -1.91
C ASP A 158 17.38 18.67 -2.17
N VAL A 159 16.24 19.29 -2.49
CA VAL A 159 14.99 18.61 -2.93
C VAL A 159 14.34 17.75 -1.84
N LEU A 160 14.63 18.02 -0.57
CA LEU A 160 14.14 17.22 0.55
C LEU A 160 12.80 17.72 1.09
N LEU A 161 12.02 16.79 1.64
CA LEU A 161 10.97 17.13 2.59
C LEU A 161 11.57 17.55 3.93
N LYS A 162 10.90 18.48 4.62
CA LYS A 162 11.23 18.91 5.98
C LYS A 162 11.27 17.72 6.95
N LEU A 163 12.11 17.83 7.98
CA LEU A 163 12.39 16.72 8.91
C LEU A 163 11.20 16.40 9.81
N ASP A 164 11.00 15.09 10.01
CA ASP A 164 9.90 14.36 10.66
C ASP A 164 8.54 15.08 10.79
N CYS A 165 8.09 15.75 9.73
CA CYS A 165 6.79 16.40 9.67
C CYS A 165 5.92 15.85 8.51
N PHE A 166 4.65 16.25 8.49
CA PHE A 166 3.68 15.87 7.47
C PHE A 166 2.59 16.94 7.30
N SER A 167 1.99 17.02 6.10
CA SER A 167 1.04 18.09 5.76
C SER A 167 -0.23 18.07 6.61
N SER A 168 -0.85 16.91 6.80
CA SER A 168 -2.19 16.83 7.40
C SER A 168 -2.19 17.01 8.93
N LYS A 169 -2.85 18.07 9.42
CA LYS A 169 -3.09 18.30 10.86
C LYS A 169 -3.93 17.19 11.51
N ARG A 170 -4.91 16.66 10.77
CA ARG A 170 -5.90 15.69 11.28
C ARG A 170 -5.26 14.42 11.82
N VAL A 171 -4.09 14.05 11.29
CA VAL A 171 -3.35 12.85 11.70
C VAL A 171 -2.89 12.93 13.16
N LEU A 172 -2.69 14.15 13.69
CA LEU A 172 -2.38 14.35 15.11
C LEU A 172 -3.55 13.99 16.04
N GLY A 173 -4.77 13.98 15.51
CA GLY A 173 -5.97 13.52 16.23
C GLY A 173 -6.24 12.03 16.10
N PHE A 174 -5.42 11.29 15.34
CA PHE A 174 -5.52 9.83 15.22
C PHE A 174 -4.55 9.14 16.17
N SER A 175 -4.61 7.80 16.22
CA SER A 175 -3.63 7.00 16.94
C SER A 175 -2.21 7.31 16.47
N PRO A 176 -1.22 7.43 17.38
CA PRO A 176 0.13 7.87 17.03
C PRO A 176 0.82 7.06 15.93
N GLY A 177 0.47 5.77 15.78
CA GLY A 177 0.99 4.91 14.71
C GLY A 177 0.71 5.45 13.29
N CYS A 178 -0.38 6.21 13.08
CA CYS A 178 -0.63 6.92 11.82
C CYS A 178 0.46 7.96 11.53
N GLY A 179 0.88 8.73 12.54
CA GLY A 179 1.97 9.69 12.40
C GLY A 179 3.32 9.02 12.19
N VAL A 180 3.58 7.89 12.89
CA VAL A 180 4.80 7.09 12.69
C VAL A 180 4.91 6.61 11.23
N PHE A 181 3.81 6.16 10.63
CA PHE A 181 3.78 5.82 9.20
C PHE A 181 4.21 7.00 8.31
N LEU A 182 3.69 8.20 8.56
CA LEU A 182 4.04 9.37 7.76
C LEU A 182 5.51 9.78 7.92
N VAL A 183 6.06 9.66 9.13
CA VAL A 183 7.50 9.82 9.37
C VAL A 183 8.30 8.79 8.57
N MET A 184 7.90 7.51 8.57
CA MET A 184 8.57 6.48 7.77
C MET A 184 8.50 6.77 6.27
N PHE A 185 7.33 7.14 5.73
CA PHE A 185 7.18 7.48 4.31
C PHE A 185 7.99 8.72 3.91
N LYS A 186 8.04 9.73 4.78
CA LYS A 186 8.88 10.91 4.60
C LYS A 186 10.35 10.51 4.53
N ARG A 187 10.84 9.72 5.50
CA ARG A 187 12.25 9.26 5.54
C ARG A 187 12.59 8.46 4.27
N PHE A 188 11.67 7.60 3.84
CA PHE A 188 11.79 6.87 2.57
C PHE A 188 11.85 7.81 1.36
N HIS A 189 11.00 8.83 1.29
CA HIS A 189 11.02 9.82 0.20
C HIS A 189 12.38 10.54 0.12
N ASN A 190 12.87 11.06 1.25
CA ASN A 190 14.14 11.77 1.30
C ASN A 190 15.31 10.85 0.88
N TYR A 191 15.28 9.58 1.31
CA TYR A 191 16.21 8.57 0.84
C TYR A 191 16.13 8.39 -0.69
N VAL A 192 14.93 8.20 -1.24
CA VAL A 192 14.73 8.01 -2.69
C VAL A 192 15.25 9.19 -3.50
N VAL A 193 14.89 10.42 -3.14
CA VAL A 193 15.34 11.63 -3.85
C VAL A 193 16.86 11.76 -3.79
N THR A 194 17.46 11.49 -2.64
CA THR A 194 18.92 11.49 -2.47
C THR A 194 19.58 10.47 -3.40
N GLN A 195 19.02 9.27 -3.54
CA GLN A 195 19.55 8.25 -4.45
C GLN A 195 19.35 8.63 -5.92
N LEU A 196 18.18 9.17 -6.30
CA LEU A 196 17.95 9.64 -7.67
C LEU A 196 18.95 10.71 -8.09
N ALA A 197 19.22 11.68 -7.21
CA ALA A 197 20.20 12.73 -7.46
C ALA A 197 21.63 12.17 -7.57
N LYS A 198 22.00 11.20 -6.73
CA LYS A 198 23.33 10.55 -6.75
C LYS A 198 23.54 9.68 -7.98
N ILE A 199 22.54 8.87 -8.35
CA ILE A 199 22.60 7.96 -9.49
C ILE A 199 22.53 8.76 -10.80
N ASN A 200 21.69 9.79 -10.85
CA ASN A 200 21.48 10.66 -12.01
C ASN A 200 21.38 9.87 -13.33
N GLU A 201 20.50 8.88 -13.36
CA GLU A 201 20.39 7.95 -14.48
C GLU A 201 20.17 8.70 -15.81
N ASN A 202 21.05 8.47 -16.78
CA ASN A 202 21.06 9.13 -18.09
C ASN A 202 21.14 10.68 -18.04
N GLY A 203 21.68 11.26 -16.97
CA GLY A 203 21.78 12.72 -16.81
C GLY A 203 20.42 13.41 -16.60
N ARG A 204 19.39 12.66 -16.16
CA ARG A 204 18.03 13.16 -16.00
C ARG A 204 17.89 14.24 -14.92
N PHE A 205 18.71 14.15 -13.88
CA PHE A 205 18.72 15.03 -12.71
C PHE A 205 20.09 15.69 -12.57
N ASN A 206 20.56 16.34 -13.64
CA ASN A 206 21.80 17.12 -13.59
C ASN A 206 21.62 18.28 -12.59
N LYS A 207 22.41 18.27 -11.51
CA LYS A 207 22.42 19.34 -10.52
C LYS A 207 22.86 20.65 -11.19
N PRO A 208 22.06 21.73 -11.13
CA PRO A 208 22.44 23.03 -11.67
C PRO A 208 23.71 23.57 -11.00
N SER A 209 24.47 24.41 -11.71
CA SER A 209 25.60 25.10 -11.09
C SER A 209 25.11 26.18 -10.11
N PRO A 210 25.93 26.61 -9.14
CA PRO A 210 25.56 27.69 -8.22
C PRO A 210 25.17 29.00 -8.93
N GLU A 211 25.72 29.25 -10.12
CA GLU A 211 25.45 30.43 -10.95
C GLU A 211 24.22 30.27 -11.85
N ALA A 212 23.60 29.08 -11.87
CA ALA A 212 22.40 28.85 -12.65
C ALA A 212 21.21 29.63 -12.07
N GLY A 213 20.39 30.23 -12.93
CA GLY A 213 19.22 30.99 -12.49
C GLY A 213 18.14 30.13 -11.82
N ASN A 214 17.26 30.78 -11.07
CA ASN A 214 16.21 30.13 -10.25
C ASN A 214 15.39 29.07 -11.01
N VAL A 215 15.07 29.32 -12.30
CA VAL A 215 14.29 28.39 -13.13
C VAL A 215 14.96 27.01 -13.25
N ALA A 216 16.29 26.95 -13.33
CA ALA A 216 17.01 25.68 -13.40
C ALA A 216 16.94 24.90 -12.08
N TRP A 217 17.05 25.61 -10.96
CA TRP A 217 16.93 25.05 -9.62
C TRP A 217 15.50 24.59 -9.31
N GLU A 218 14.49 25.39 -9.64
CA GLU A 218 13.07 25.04 -9.49
C GLU A 218 12.72 23.80 -10.31
N LYS A 219 13.22 23.71 -11.55
CA LYS A 219 13.01 22.52 -12.39
C LYS A 219 13.68 21.29 -11.80
N TYR A 220 14.95 21.41 -11.39
CA TYR A 220 15.70 20.31 -10.77
C TYR A 220 14.99 19.78 -9.51
N ASP A 221 14.58 20.70 -8.64
CA ASP A 221 13.83 20.41 -7.42
C ASP A 221 12.47 19.76 -7.73
N ASN A 222 11.69 20.31 -8.66
CA ASN A 222 10.39 19.73 -9.00
C ASN A 222 10.50 18.35 -9.66
N ASP A 223 11.46 18.14 -10.57
CA ASP A 223 11.62 16.86 -11.26
C ASP A 223 11.99 15.73 -10.29
N LEU A 224 12.92 15.98 -9.37
CA LEU A 224 13.32 15.04 -8.34
C LEU A 224 12.18 14.79 -7.33
N PHE A 225 11.53 15.86 -6.84
CA PHE A 225 10.39 15.76 -5.92
C PHE A 225 9.25 14.91 -6.50
N GLN A 226 8.82 15.22 -7.73
CA GLN A 226 7.68 14.51 -8.34
C GLN A 226 8.02 13.05 -8.68
N THR A 227 9.26 12.79 -9.12
CA THR A 227 9.72 11.41 -9.39
C THR A 227 9.81 10.63 -8.07
N GLY A 228 10.44 11.18 -7.03
CA GLY A 228 10.54 10.56 -5.71
C GLY A 228 9.17 10.32 -5.06
N ARG A 229 8.23 11.26 -5.24
CA ARG A 229 6.84 11.11 -4.80
C ARG A 229 6.16 9.95 -5.51
N LEU A 230 6.35 9.74 -6.81
CA LEU A 230 5.75 8.61 -7.52
C LEU A 230 6.36 7.26 -7.12
N ILE A 231 7.69 7.21 -6.89
CA ILE A 231 8.38 5.99 -6.41
C ILE A 231 7.92 5.61 -5.01
N THR A 232 7.89 6.58 -4.09
CA THR A 232 7.48 6.36 -2.68
C THR A 232 6.07 5.76 -2.59
N ARG A 233 5.15 6.28 -3.41
CA ARG A 233 3.77 5.76 -3.49
C ARG A 233 3.65 4.42 -4.21
N GLY A 234 4.70 4.01 -4.92
CA GLY A 234 4.77 2.72 -5.59
C GLY A 234 4.93 1.53 -4.67
N LEU A 235 5.26 1.76 -3.38
CA LEU A 235 5.29 0.73 -2.34
C LEU A 235 3.87 0.14 -2.20
N SER A 236 3.63 -0.98 -2.88
CA SER A 236 2.36 -1.71 -2.82
C SER A 236 2.36 -2.59 -1.57
N ILE A 237 1.74 -2.08 -0.51
CA ILE A 237 1.88 -2.62 0.85
C ILE A 237 0.87 -3.75 1.16
N LEU A 238 -0.10 -4.01 0.28
CA LEU A 238 -1.15 -4.99 0.52
C LEU A 238 -0.78 -6.38 -0.04
N ALA A 239 -0.40 -7.31 0.84
CA ALA A 239 -0.21 -8.73 0.52
C ALA A 239 -0.74 -9.62 1.66
N PHE A 240 -1.07 -10.89 1.36
CA PHE A 240 -1.60 -11.86 2.33
C PHE A 240 -0.46 -12.64 2.99
N ASN A 241 -0.56 -12.92 4.29
CA ASN A 241 0.42 -13.71 5.05
C ASN A 241 -0.18 -14.93 5.77
N HIS A 242 -1.47 -15.22 5.58
CA HIS A 242 -2.19 -16.29 6.31
C HIS A 242 -2.19 -17.65 5.61
N VAL A 243 -1.78 -17.71 4.35
CA VAL A 243 -1.74 -18.93 3.53
C VAL A 243 -0.40 -18.97 2.80
N ASP A 244 0.11 -20.18 2.55
CA ASP A 244 1.33 -20.40 1.76
C ASP A 244 1.05 -20.10 0.30
N THR A 245 1.14 -18.82 -0.05
CA THR A 245 0.95 -18.35 -1.41
C THR A 245 1.82 -17.13 -1.67
N THR A 246 2.46 -17.13 -2.83
CA THR A 246 3.05 -15.92 -3.41
C THR A 246 2.00 -15.09 -4.15
N TRP A 247 0.72 -15.51 -4.12
CA TRP A 247 -0.36 -14.77 -4.73
C TRP A 247 -0.52 -13.42 -4.01
N SER A 248 -0.22 -12.36 -4.76
CA SER A 248 -0.50 -10.98 -4.38
C SER A 248 -1.50 -10.40 -5.37
N LEU A 249 -2.48 -9.65 -4.87
CA LEU A 249 -3.26 -8.78 -5.75
C LEU A 249 -2.35 -7.64 -6.21
N ASP A 250 -1.81 -7.75 -7.43
CA ASP A 250 -1.22 -6.61 -8.13
C ASP A 250 -2.21 -6.11 -9.19
N PRO A 251 -2.98 -5.03 -8.93
CA PRO A 251 -3.92 -4.48 -9.90
C PRO A 251 -3.23 -3.89 -11.15
N ARG A 252 -1.90 -3.67 -11.09
CA ARG A 252 -1.08 -3.23 -12.22
C ARG A 252 -0.77 -4.37 -13.19
N SER A 253 -0.90 -5.63 -12.73
CA SER A 253 -0.66 -6.80 -13.57
C SER A 253 -1.45 -6.72 -14.87
N LYS A 254 -0.80 -7.09 -15.97
CA LYS A 254 -1.47 -7.31 -17.25
C LYS A 254 -2.18 -8.66 -17.11
N SER A 255 -3.42 -8.66 -16.62
CA SER A 255 -4.22 -9.88 -16.47
C SER A 255 -4.15 -10.72 -17.76
N GLY A 256 -4.06 -12.05 -17.58
CA GLY A 256 -3.87 -13.02 -18.64
C GLY A 256 -4.87 -12.84 -19.78
N LYS A 257 -4.34 -12.82 -20.99
CA LYS A 257 -5.10 -12.81 -22.23
C LYS A 257 -5.92 -14.09 -22.33
N ASN A 258 -7.25 -14.00 -22.25
CA ASN A 258 -8.12 -15.00 -22.86
C ASN A 258 -8.75 -14.33 -24.08
N MET A 259 -8.95 -15.07 -25.18
CA MET A 259 -9.46 -14.58 -26.48
C MET A 259 -10.89 -13.99 -26.43
N PHE A 260 -11.48 -13.88 -25.23
CA PHE A 260 -12.83 -13.36 -24.98
C PHE A 260 -12.86 -12.22 -23.97
N SER A 261 -11.71 -11.75 -23.47
CA SER A 261 -11.66 -10.67 -22.48
C SER A 261 -11.29 -9.34 -23.12
N GLN A 262 -12.22 -8.38 -23.12
CA GLN A 262 -11.93 -6.98 -23.42
C GLN A 262 -10.80 -6.46 -22.50
N ARG A 263 -9.91 -5.61 -23.04
CA ARG A 263 -8.89 -4.94 -22.22
C ARG A 263 -9.57 -4.16 -21.10
N SER A 264 -9.26 -4.50 -19.85
CA SER A 264 -9.74 -3.69 -18.72
C SER A 264 -9.22 -2.24 -18.85
N PRO A 265 -10.09 -1.22 -18.71
CA PRO A 265 -9.68 0.18 -18.83
C PRO A 265 -8.54 0.55 -17.87
N ARG A 266 -7.63 1.43 -18.32
CA ARG A 266 -6.46 1.89 -17.55
C ARG A 266 -6.30 3.39 -17.69
N GLY A 267 -5.96 4.08 -16.60
CA GLY A 267 -5.71 5.52 -16.61
C GLY A 267 -6.95 6.38 -16.86
N VAL A 268 -8.15 5.83 -16.63
CA VAL A 268 -9.42 6.52 -16.90
C VAL A 268 -9.84 7.53 -15.81
N GLY A 269 -9.06 7.66 -14.74
CA GLY A 269 -9.39 8.45 -13.56
C GLY A 269 -10.30 7.73 -12.57
N ASN A 270 -10.56 8.37 -11.43
CA ASN A 270 -11.49 7.90 -10.41
C ASN A 270 -12.18 9.09 -9.75
N GLN A 271 -13.45 8.92 -9.36
CA GLN A 271 -14.15 9.86 -8.48
C GLN A 271 -14.89 9.05 -7.42
N PHE A 272 -14.60 9.31 -6.14
CA PHE A 272 -15.23 8.54 -5.09
C PHE A 272 -16.70 8.89 -4.93
N SER A 273 -17.49 7.84 -4.72
CA SER A 273 -18.87 8.00 -4.35
C SER A 273 -19.05 8.10 -2.84
N VAL A 274 -20.18 8.66 -2.45
CA VAL A 274 -20.57 8.74 -1.04
C VAL A 274 -20.84 7.36 -0.44
N GLU A 275 -21.30 6.39 -1.24
CA GLU A 275 -21.49 5.00 -0.82
C GLU A 275 -20.16 4.37 -0.41
N CYS A 276 -19.10 4.60 -1.20
CA CYS A 276 -17.75 4.16 -0.87
C CYS A 276 -17.23 4.86 0.40
N ASN A 277 -17.48 6.17 0.58
CA ASN A 277 -17.12 6.87 1.81
C ASN A 277 -17.72 6.19 3.06
N LEU A 278 -19.01 5.85 3.00
CA LEU A 278 -19.72 5.22 4.12
C LEU A 278 -19.16 3.82 4.44
N LEU A 279 -18.86 3.02 3.42
CA LEU A 279 -18.29 1.67 3.60
C LEU A 279 -16.84 1.66 4.09
N HIS A 280 -16.12 2.77 3.94
CA HIS A 280 -14.76 2.95 4.46
C HIS A 280 -14.72 3.38 5.94
N ARG A 281 -15.87 3.51 6.63
CA ARG A 281 -15.93 3.91 8.04
C ARG A 281 -15.65 2.74 8.99
N TRP A 282 -14.39 2.31 9.07
CA TRP A 282 -13.98 1.10 9.81
C TRP A 282 -13.75 1.31 11.31
N HIS A 283 -14.44 2.26 11.91
CA HIS A 283 -14.24 2.65 13.31
C HIS A 283 -14.48 1.50 14.31
N SER A 284 -15.17 0.42 13.92
CA SER A 284 -15.29 -0.78 14.75
C SER A 284 -13.97 -1.48 15.05
N THR A 285 -12.91 -1.16 14.33
CA THR A 285 -11.58 -1.77 14.46
C THR A 285 -10.68 -1.03 15.43
N ASP A 286 -11.05 0.19 15.79
CA ASP A 286 -10.32 1.03 16.73
C ASP A 286 -10.31 0.40 18.13
N THR A 287 -9.20 0.51 18.84
CA THR A 287 -9.02 -0.02 20.19
C THR A 287 -9.40 1.01 21.26
N ASN A 288 -9.50 2.29 20.92
CA ASN A 288 -9.74 3.38 21.88
C ASN A 288 -11.22 3.60 22.26
N GLU A 289 -11.48 3.83 23.54
CA GLU A 289 -12.81 4.09 24.13
C GLU A 289 -13.08 5.57 24.48
N ALA A 290 -12.24 6.52 24.06
CA ALA A 290 -12.33 7.91 24.50
C ALA A 290 -13.71 8.57 24.19
N ALA A 291 -14.30 9.26 25.18
CA ALA A 291 -15.71 9.68 25.18
C ALA A 291 -16.07 10.90 24.27
N VAL A 292 -17.22 10.79 23.59
CA VAL A 292 -17.79 11.64 22.50
C VAL A 292 -17.79 13.16 22.69
N PRO A 293 -18.31 13.75 23.79
CA PRO A 293 -18.62 15.19 23.80
C PRO A 293 -17.41 16.07 24.11
N ARG A 294 -16.38 15.51 24.76
CA ARG A 294 -15.09 16.20 24.97
C ARG A 294 -14.24 16.19 23.70
N VAL A 295 -14.31 15.12 22.91
CA VAL A 295 -13.50 14.94 21.70
C VAL A 295 -13.88 15.95 20.60
N LEU A 296 -15.16 16.19 20.28
CA LEU A 296 -15.51 17.12 19.18
C LEU A 296 -15.22 18.60 19.47
N ARG A 297 -15.45 19.09 20.70
CA ARG A 297 -15.05 20.46 21.09
C ARG A 297 -13.55 20.58 21.33
N ALA A 298 -12.90 19.52 21.82
CA ALA A 298 -11.45 19.45 21.87
C ALA A 298 -10.87 19.44 20.45
N LEU A 299 -11.46 18.75 19.48
CA LEU A 299 -10.98 18.65 18.10
C LEU A 299 -11.04 19.99 17.36
N ALA A 300 -12.11 20.78 17.50
CA ALA A 300 -12.19 22.10 16.87
C ALA A 300 -11.24 23.13 17.53
N LYS A 301 -11.00 23.01 18.83
CA LYS A 301 -9.98 23.82 19.52
C LYS A 301 -8.57 23.36 19.17
N PHE A 302 -8.34 22.06 19.15
CA PHE A 302 -7.11 21.37 18.77
C PHE A 302 -6.68 21.74 17.35
N ASP A 303 -7.60 21.73 16.39
CA ASP A 303 -7.29 22.10 15.00
C ASP A 303 -6.84 23.57 14.84
N ARG A 304 -7.45 24.49 15.62
CA ARG A 304 -7.04 25.90 15.66
C ARG A 304 -5.70 26.13 16.36
N ASP A 305 -5.41 25.35 17.40
CA ASP A 305 -4.19 25.48 18.20
C ASP A 305 -2.99 24.77 17.52
N ILE A 306 -3.22 23.90 16.53
CA ILE A 306 -2.15 23.26 15.73
C ILE A 306 -1.59 24.25 14.70
N PRO A 307 -0.27 24.51 14.71
CA PRO A 307 0.39 25.35 13.72
C PRO A 307 0.09 24.93 12.27
N ASP A 308 -0.11 25.92 11.39
CA ASP A 308 -0.29 25.67 9.96
C ASP A 308 0.99 25.12 9.33
N GLU A 309 2.15 25.66 9.72
CA GLU A 309 3.45 25.19 9.23
C GLU A 309 3.78 23.80 9.80
N PRO A 310 4.00 22.77 8.94
CA PRO A 310 4.26 21.40 9.38
C PRO A 310 5.46 21.28 10.33
N GLU A 311 6.53 22.04 10.10
CA GLU A 311 7.72 22.03 10.94
C GLU A 311 7.46 22.51 12.37
N ASN A 312 6.42 23.29 12.62
CA ASN A 312 6.13 23.80 13.96
C ASN A 312 5.37 22.79 14.83
N ARG A 313 4.99 21.63 14.29
CA ARG A 313 4.26 20.57 14.98
C ARG A 313 5.24 19.60 15.64
N ARG A 314 5.70 19.94 16.84
CA ARG A 314 6.84 19.28 17.51
C ARG A 314 6.50 18.08 18.39
N GLU A 315 5.28 17.59 18.35
CA GLU A 315 4.81 16.49 19.20
C GLU A 315 4.13 15.37 18.41
N LEU A 316 4.40 14.12 18.79
CA LEU A 316 3.76 12.93 18.22
C LEU A 316 3.67 11.81 19.27
N GLY A 317 2.45 11.48 19.71
CA GLY A 317 2.23 10.34 20.62
C GLY A 317 2.99 10.43 21.95
N GLY A 318 3.18 11.65 22.47
CA GLY A 318 3.98 11.91 23.67
C GLY A 318 5.48 12.05 23.43
N LEU A 319 5.96 11.87 22.20
CA LEU A 319 7.32 12.22 21.80
C LEU A 319 7.39 13.70 21.46
N VAL A 320 8.52 14.33 21.78
CA VAL A 320 8.85 15.70 21.40
C VAL A 320 10.03 15.66 20.43
N CYS A 321 10.04 16.53 19.42
CA CYS A 321 11.17 16.66 18.51
C CYS A 321 12.45 17.02 19.28
N GLN A 322 13.57 16.49 18.80
CA GLN A 322 14.91 16.86 19.22
C GLN A 322 15.31 18.23 18.65
N ALA A 323 16.48 18.73 19.08
CA ALA A 323 17.02 20.01 18.63
C ALA A 323 17.25 20.09 17.11
N ASP A 324 17.47 18.94 16.46
CA ASP A 324 17.69 18.82 15.01
C ASP A 324 16.39 18.69 14.20
N SER A 325 15.22 18.90 14.82
CA SER A 325 13.90 18.74 14.21
C SER A 325 13.49 17.30 13.84
N THR A 326 14.19 16.28 14.35
CA THR A 326 13.77 14.87 14.22
C THR A 326 13.09 14.35 15.49
N PHE A 327 12.38 13.23 15.42
CA PHE A 327 11.99 12.50 16.63
C PHE A 327 13.04 11.46 16.98
N ASP A 328 13.15 11.14 18.28
CA ASP A 328 13.93 10.00 18.76
C ASP A 328 13.49 8.68 18.12
N ASP A 329 14.45 7.99 17.52
CA ASP A 329 14.21 6.74 16.80
C ASP A 329 13.72 5.63 17.73
N ASP A 330 14.28 5.52 18.93
CA ASP A 330 13.86 4.51 19.91
C ASP A 330 12.43 4.78 20.40
N GLY A 331 12.08 6.05 20.63
CA GLY A 331 10.71 6.47 20.91
C GLY A 331 9.72 6.12 19.79
N LEU A 332 10.07 6.42 18.54
CA LEU A 332 9.25 6.07 17.37
C LEU A 332 9.09 4.56 17.22
N VAL A 333 10.17 3.80 17.40
CA VAL A 333 10.19 2.34 17.33
C VAL A 333 9.38 1.71 18.45
N LYS A 334 9.36 2.32 19.63
CA LYS A 334 8.48 1.90 20.75
C LYS A 334 7.00 2.08 20.39
N LEU A 335 6.62 3.23 19.82
CA LEU A 335 5.25 3.45 19.32
C LEU A 335 4.88 2.47 18.20
N LEU A 336 5.80 2.23 17.26
CA LEU A 336 5.64 1.27 16.17
C LEU A 336 5.42 -0.15 16.70
N SER A 337 6.30 -0.62 17.59
CA SER A 337 6.24 -1.98 18.14
C SER A 337 4.98 -2.18 18.99
N GLY A 338 4.61 -1.20 19.81
CA GLY A 338 3.35 -1.22 20.55
C GLY A 338 2.13 -1.29 19.63
N SER A 339 2.16 -0.59 18.49
CA SER A 339 1.10 -0.65 17.48
C SER A 339 1.04 -2.01 16.77
N ILE A 340 2.19 -2.64 16.51
CA ILE A 340 2.29 -3.98 15.93
C ILE A 340 1.73 -5.04 16.88
N GLU A 341 1.96 -4.89 18.19
CA GLU A 341 1.48 -5.80 19.23
C GLU A 341 0.00 -5.59 19.60
N ASP A 342 -0.52 -4.38 19.37
CA ASP A 342 -1.91 -4.03 19.60
C ASP A 342 -2.83 -4.74 18.60
N ILE A 343 -3.73 -5.58 19.12
CA ILE A 343 -4.70 -6.32 18.32
C ILE A 343 -5.91 -5.44 18.06
N ALA A 344 -6.28 -5.28 16.78
CA ALA A 344 -7.45 -4.50 16.42
C ALA A 344 -8.75 -5.19 16.89
N SER A 345 -9.81 -4.40 17.05
CA SER A 345 -11.16 -4.94 17.29
C SER A 345 -11.74 -5.58 16.03
N SER A 346 -12.59 -6.58 16.18
CA SER A 346 -13.30 -7.20 15.06
C SER A 346 -14.36 -6.25 14.47
N PHE A 347 -14.65 -6.44 13.19
CA PHE A 347 -15.87 -5.91 12.58
C PHE A 347 -17.12 -6.59 13.18
N GLY A 348 -18.28 -5.92 13.07
CA GLY A 348 -19.58 -6.50 13.42
C GLY A 348 -20.53 -5.52 14.12
N ALA A 349 -21.73 -6.02 14.42
CA ALA A 349 -22.71 -5.29 15.22
C ALA A 349 -22.24 -5.15 16.67
N ASN A 350 -22.57 -4.02 17.31
CA ASN A 350 -22.15 -3.68 18.66
C ASN A 350 -20.60 -3.73 18.80
N ARG A 351 -19.89 -3.05 17.89
CA ARG A 351 -18.42 -3.00 17.85
C ARG A 351 -17.84 -1.60 17.68
N VAL A 352 -18.64 -0.58 17.41
CA VAL A 352 -18.16 0.79 17.14
C VAL A 352 -18.06 1.55 18.47
N PRO A 353 -16.92 2.19 18.78
CA PRO A 353 -16.80 3.04 19.95
C PRO A 353 -17.80 4.20 19.91
N ASN A 354 -18.36 4.57 21.06
CA ASN A 354 -19.45 5.56 21.14
C ASN A 354 -19.11 6.93 20.54
N VAL A 355 -17.82 7.27 20.44
CA VAL A 355 -17.28 8.53 19.88
C VAL A 355 -17.64 8.76 18.42
N PHE A 356 -17.97 7.69 17.68
CA PHE A 356 -18.21 7.75 16.23
C PHE A 356 -19.69 7.80 15.85
N LYS A 357 -20.55 8.36 16.71
CA LYS A 357 -21.97 8.55 16.42
C LYS A 357 -22.16 9.50 15.24
N THR A 358 -22.82 9.05 14.17
CA THR A 358 -23.04 9.84 12.94
C THR A 358 -24.51 10.08 12.66
N ALA A 359 -24.85 11.23 12.07
CA ALA A 359 -26.20 11.57 11.62
C ALA A 359 -26.42 11.14 10.16
N ARG A 360 -27.70 10.90 9.79
CA ARG A 360 -28.14 10.70 8.40
C ARG A 360 -28.12 12.05 7.68
N TYR A 361 -27.30 12.18 6.64
CA TYR A 361 -27.17 13.42 5.87
C TYR A 361 -27.43 13.20 4.38
N TRP A 362 -26.75 12.23 3.78
CA TRP A 362 -26.90 11.96 2.35
C TRP A 362 -28.04 10.98 2.08
N ASN A 363 -28.86 11.30 1.08
CA ASN A 363 -29.86 10.40 0.52
C ASN A 363 -29.17 9.37 -0.39
N VAL A 364 -28.64 8.32 0.23
CA VAL A 364 -27.93 7.21 -0.42
C VAL A 364 -28.81 5.96 -0.51
N VAL A 365 -28.37 5.00 -1.30
CA VAL A 365 -29.02 3.70 -1.44
C VAL A 365 -29.05 2.91 -0.14
N THR A 366 -30.02 2.01 -0.08
CA THR A 366 -30.16 0.97 0.94
C THR A 366 -29.08 -0.11 0.80
N LEU A 367 -28.92 -0.92 1.84
CA LEU A 367 -28.03 -2.08 1.83
C LEU A 367 -28.36 -3.02 0.66
N ASN A 368 -29.64 -3.34 0.43
CA ASN A 368 -30.05 -4.30 -0.61
C ASN A 368 -29.89 -3.76 -2.04
N GLU A 369 -30.10 -2.46 -2.25
CA GLU A 369 -29.81 -1.83 -3.54
C GLU A 369 -28.33 -1.89 -3.87
N PHE A 370 -27.48 -1.55 -2.91
CA PHE A 370 -26.04 -1.59 -3.12
C PHE A 370 -25.53 -3.03 -3.28
N ARG A 371 -26.10 -4.00 -2.56
CA ARG A 371 -25.83 -5.43 -2.77
C ARG A 371 -26.14 -5.83 -4.21
N ALA A 372 -27.32 -5.49 -4.72
CA ALA A 372 -27.72 -5.80 -6.09
C ALA A 372 -26.77 -5.15 -7.12
N PHE A 373 -26.41 -3.89 -6.91
CA PHE A 373 -25.42 -3.20 -7.74
C PHE A 373 -24.07 -3.94 -7.76
N MET A 374 -23.59 -4.40 -6.59
CA MET A 374 -22.37 -5.19 -6.47
C MET A 374 -22.54 -6.64 -6.94
N GLY A 375 -23.67 -7.03 -7.55
CA GLY A 375 -23.93 -8.40 -8.00
C GLY A 375 -24.03 -9.42 -6.87
N LEU A 376 -24.52 -9.00 -5.69
CA LEU A 376 -24.78 -9.86 -4.53
C LEU A 376 -26.28 -10.10 -4.38
N THR A 377 -26.65 -11.29 -3.91
CA THR A 377 -28.04 -11.64 -3.59
C THR A 377 -28.58 -10.69 -2.53
N LYS A 378 -29.75 -10.10 -2.75
CA LYS A 378 -30.44 -9.29 -1.73
C LYS A 378 -30.77 -10.13 -0.50
N HIS A 379 -30.74 -9.50 0.68
CA HIS A 379 -31.24 -10.11 1.90
C HIS A 379 -32.76 -10.16 1.87
N THR A 380 -33.35 -11.33 2.12
CA THR A 380 -34.80 -11.52 2.16
C THR A 380 -35.33 -11.53 3.60
N THR A 381 -34.46 -11.79 4.58
CA THR A 381 -34.77 -11.73 6.01
C THR A 381 -33.75 -10.89 6.78
N PHE A 382 -34.12 -10.41 7.98
CA PHE A 382 -33.18 -9.74 8.89
C PHE A 382 -32.07 -10.68 9.41
N GLY A 383 -32.35 -11.99 9.46
CA GLY A 383 -31.34 -12.99 9.81
C GLY A 383 -30.25 -13.14 8.74
N ASP A 384 -30.58 -12.85 7.47
CA ASP A 384 -29.59 -12.84 6.40
C ASP A 384 -28.60 -11.68 6.56
N ILE A 385 -29.05 -10.56 7.14
CA ILE A 385 -28.23 -9.38 7.41
C ILE A 385 -27.28 -9.66 8.56
N ASN A 386 -27.78 -10.24 9.65
CA ASN A 386 -26.98 -10.65 10.79
C ASN A 386 -27.50 -11.97 11.38
N PRO A 387 -26.68 -13.03 11.47
CA PRO A 387 -27.12 -14.33 11.99
C PRO A 387 -27.37 -14.33 13.50
N ASP A 388 -26.92 -13.32 14.25
CA ASP A 388 -27.27 -13.17 15.66
C ASP A 388 -28.77 -12.80 15.80
N PRO A 389 -29.61 -13.68 16.38
CA PRO A 389 -31.04 -13.45 16.48
C PRO A 389 -31.40 -12.21 17.30
N VAL A 390 -30.55 -11.79 18.24
CA VAL A 390 -30.77 -10.57 19.04
C VAL A 390 -30.57 -9.33 18.17
N VAL A 391 -29.50 -9.31 17.37
CA VAL A 391 -29.21 -8.20 16.45
C VAL A 391 -30.27 -8.14 15.34
N ALA A 392 -30.60 -9.27 14.72
CA ALA A 392 -31.63 -9.37 13.70
C ALA A 392 -33.00 -8.91 14.23
N LYS A 393 -33.36 -9.27 15.48
CA LYS A 393 -34.58 -8.79 16.12
C LYS A 393 -34.57 -7.27 16.30
N LYS A 394 -33.47 -6.69 16.79
CA LYS A 394 -33.36 -5.23 16.92
C LYS A 394 -33.49 -4.52 15.56
N LEU A 395 -32.95 -5.10 14.48
CA LEU A 395 -33.12 -4.55 13.12
C LEU A 395 -34.59 -4.59 12.70
N LYS A 396 -35.27 -5.72 12.96
CA LYS A 396 -36.70 -5.89 12.70
C LYS A 396 -37.58 -4.92 13.51
N ASP A 397 -37.16 -4.59 14.73
CA ASP A 397 -37.87 -3.63 15.59
C ASP A 397 -37.68 -2.17 15.08
N LEU A 398 -36.65 -1.91 14.26
CA LEU A 398 -36.35 -0.59 13.69
C LEU A 398 -36.88 -0.43 12.25
N TYR A 399 -36.83 -1.48 11.43
CA TYR A 399 -37.13 -1.41 10.01
C TYR A 399 -38.28 -2.35 9.64
N ASP A 400 -39.18 -1.87 8.78
CA ASP A 400 -40.33 -2.66 8.30
C ASP A 400 -39.92 -3.82 7.39
N SER A 401 -38.80 -3.68 6.66
CA SER A 401 -38.28 -4.66 5.70
C SER A 401 -36.75 -4.63 5.65
N PRO A 402 -36.07 -5.78 5.36
CA PRO A 402 -34.64 -5.81 5.05
C PRO A 402 -34.23 -4.87 3.90
N ASP A 403 -35.13 -4.62 2.95
CA ASP A 403 -34.89 -3.66 1.85
C ASP A 403 -34.77 -2.22 2.35
N ALA A 404 -35.35 -1.89 3.51
CA ALA A 404 -35.31 -0.54 4.06
C ALA A 404 -34.01 -0.23 4.82
N VAL A 405 -33.18 -1.23 5.10
CA VAL A 405 -31.98 -1.09 5.95
C VAL A 405 -30.91 -0.24 5.24
N GLU A 406 -30.37 0.74 5.96
CA GLU A 406 -29.35 1.66 5.44
C GLU A 406 -28.01 0.97 5.19
N ILE A 407 -27.30 1.40 4.15
CA ILE A 407 -25.91 1.00 3.91
C ILE A 407 -24.99 1.54 5.02
N GLY A 408 -24.00 0.74 5.43
CA GLY A 408 -23.02 1.11 6.45
C GLY A 408 -23.33 0.61 7.87
N LEU A 409 -24.52 0.03 8.10
CA LEU A 409 -24.87 -0.59 9.39
C LEU A 409 -24.28 -1.99 9.59
N CYS A 410 -23.93 -2.68 8.51
CA CYS A 410 -23.47 -4.06 8.54
C CYS A 410 -22.15 -4.19 7.80
N ILE A 411 -21.05 -4.33 8.55
CA ILE A 411 -19.72 -4.60 8.00
C ILE A 411 -19.62 -6.10 7.72
N ASN A 412 -20.06 -6.47 6.53
CA ASN A 412 -20.17 -7.86 6.08
C ASN A 412 -19.29 -8.06 4.82
N TYR A 413 -19.45 -9.20 4.15
CA TYR A 413 -18.79 -9.51 2.87
C TYR A 413 -18.87 -8.38 1.83
N ILE A 414 -19.98 -7.61 1.80
CA ILE A 414 -20.13 -6.47 0.89
C ILE A 414 -19.04 -5.42 1.09
N THR A 415 -18.68 -5.10 2.33
CA THR A 415 -17.63 -4.14 2.65
C THR A 415 -16.30 -4.61 2.07
N GLY A 416 -15.91 -5.87 2.34
CA GLY A 416 -14.69 -6.45 1.78
C GLY A 416 -14.66 -6.44 0.25
N LYS A 417 -15.78 -6.80 -0.41
CA LYS A 417 -15.90 -6.79 -1.87
C LYS A 417 -15.77 -5.37 -2.44
N THR A 418 -16.43 -4.38 -1.83
CA THR A 418 -16.36 -2.99 -2.29
C THR A 418 -14.97 -2.40 -2.11
N ILE A 419 -14.31 -2.65 -0.98
CA ILE A 419 -12.94 -2.18 -0.74
C ILE A 419 -11.98 -2.76 -1.78
N LEU A 420 -12.10 -4.05 -2.05
CA LEU A 420 -11.29 -4.71 -3.07
C LEU A 420 -11.55 -4.11 -4.46
N SER A 421 -12.81 -3.87 -4.80
CA SER A 421 -13.22 -3.22 -6.05
C SER A 421 -12.65 -1.81 -6.17
N ASP A 422 -12.75 -1.00 -5.11
CA ASP A 422 -12.25 0.37 -5.05
C ASP A 422 -10.72 0.40 -5.13
N ALA A 423 -10.01 -0.48 -4.43
CA ALA A 423 -8.56 -0.58 -4.50
C ALA A 423 -8.09 -0.90 -5.93
N VAL A 424 -8.77 -1.82 -6.61
CA VAL A 424 -8.51 -2.13 -8.02
C VAL A 424 -8.78 -0.92 -8.92
N SER A 425 -9.92 -0.25 -8.74
CA SER A 425 -10.30 0.95 -9.50
C SER A 425 -9.33 2.12 -9.26
N LEU A 426 -8.86 2.33 -8.03
CA LEU A 426 -7.89 3.38 -7.68
C LEU A 426 -6.57 3.19 -8.39
N ILE A 427 -6.07 1.97 -8.44
CA ILE A 427 -4.78 1.68 -9.05
C ILE A 427 -4.94 1.68 -10.57
N ARG A 428 -5.93 0.97 -11.12
CA ARG A 428 -6.15 0.86 -12.57
C ARG A 428 -6.60 2.17 -13.21
N GLY A 429 -7.45 2.93 -12.52
CA GLY A 429 -7.92 4.24 -12.97
C GLY A 429 -6.82 5.30 -12.95
N ASN A 430 -5.77 5.14 -12.14
CA ASN A 430 -4.72 6.14 -12.03
C ASN A 430 -3.64 5.98 -13.11
N ARG A 431 -3.58 6.96 -14.01
CA ARG A 431 -2.60 7.01 -15.10
C ARG A 431 -1.15 6.88 -14.63
N PHE A 432 -0.82 7.39 -13.43
CA PHE A 432 0.51 7.36 -12.86
C PHE A 432 0.93 6.00 -12.26
N TYR A 433 -0.01 5.11 -11.94
CA TYR A 433 0.30 3.73 -11.52
C TYR A 433 0.21 2.72 -12.66
N MET A 434 -0.41 3.09 -13.80
CA MET A 434 -0.60 2.20 -14.94
C MET A 434 0.25 2.58 -16.15
N LEU A 435 -0.01 3.74 -16.75
CA LEU A 435 0.55 4.10 -18.05
C LEU A 435 1.90 4.81 -17.89
N TYR A 436 2.04 5.61 -16.83
CA TYR A 436 3.25 6.37 -16.55
C TYR A 436 4.17 5.66 -15.54
N TYR A 437 3.75 4.53 -14.97
CA TYR A 437 4.56 3.73 -14.05
C TYR A 437 5.52 2.84 -14.85
N THR A 438 6.56 3.44 -15.42
CA THR A 438 7.52 2.75 -16.29
C THR A 438 8.95 3.09 -15.87
N PRO A 439 9.94 2.23 -16.15
CA PRO A 439 11.35 2.53 -15.90
C PRO A 439 11.81 3.82 -16.60
N LYS A 440 11.28 4.14 -17.79
CA LYS A 440 11.60 5.39 -18.49
C LYS A 440 11.10 6.63 -17.73
N ASN A 441 9.94 6.55 -17.10
CA ASN A 441 9.39 7.66 -16.32
C ASN A 441 9.91 7.71 -14.88
N LEU A 442 10.38 6.59 -14.31
CA LEU A 442 10.82 6.50 -12.91
C LEU A 442 12.33 6.35 -12.71
N THR A 443 13.11 6.15 -13.76
CA THR A 443 14.45 5.50 -13.77
C THR A 443 14.35 4.00 -13.52
N ASN A 444 15.32 3.21 -14.01
CA ASN A 444 15.37 1.77 -13.74
C ASN A 444 15.54 1.50 -12.25
N TRP A 445 16.40 2.26 -11.58
CA TRP A 445 16.59 2.13 -10.13
C TRP A 445 15.30 2.46 -9.36
N GLY A 446 14.67 3.60 -9.67
CA GLY A 446 13.46 4.05 -9.00
C GLY A 446 12.25 3.14 -9.23
N TYR A 447 12.17 2.49 -10.39
CA TYR A 447 11.16 1.48 -10.68
C TYR A 447 11.32 0.22 -9.82
N ASN A 448 12.56 -0.17 -9.52
CA ASN A 448 12.88 -1.40 -8.77
C ASN A 448 12.85 -1.22 -7.26
N GLU A 449 13.17 -0.03 -6.72
CA GLU A 449 13.21 0.20 -5.27
C GLU A 449 11.91 -0.22 -4.55
N PRO A 450 10.70 0.14 -5.02
CA PRO A 450 9.45 -0.27 -4.38
C PRO A 450 8.91 -1.63 -4.85
N HIS A 451 9.59 -2.31 -5.78
CA HIS A 451 9.12 -3.57 -6.37
C HIS A 451 9.06 -4.70 -5.33
N SER A 452 8.07 -5.57 -5.42
CA SER A 452 7.97 -6.76 -4.56
C SER A 452 8.88 -7.87 -5.09
N ASP A 453 9.46 -8.66 -4.19
CA ASP A 453 10.13 -9.91 -4.54
C ASP A 453 9.39 -11.06 -3.85
N PRO A 454 8.72 -11.96 -4.58
CA PRO A 454 8.05 -13.12 -4.01
C PRO A 454 8.95 -13.99 -3.13
N LYS A 455 10.26 -13.98 -3.35
CA LYS A 455 11.25 -14.72 -2.55
C LYS A 455 11.51 -14.09 -1.19
N ILE A 456 11.19 -12.81 -1.03
CA ILE A 456 11.37 -12.07 0.21
C ILE A 456 9.99 -11.81 0.81
N SER A 457 9.73 -12.44 1.95
CA SER A 457 8.50 -12.25 2.71
C SER A 457 7.24 -12.42 1.87
N HIS A 458 7.23 -13.37 0.92
CA HIS A 458 6.11 -13.60 -0.01
C HIS A 458 5.67 -12.36 -0.81
N GLY A 459 6.62 -11.48 -1.15
CA GLY A 459 6.34 -10.25 -1.91
C GLY A 459 5.88 -9.07 -1.05
N HIS A 460 5.83 -9.20 0.27
CA HIS A 460 5.54 -8.08 1.17
C HIS A 460 6.70 -7.08 1.18
N VAL A 461 6.39 -5.79 1.06
CA VAL A 461 7.41 -4.72 0.96
C VAL A 461 7.53 -3.83 2.20
N MET A 462 6.78 -4.11 3.28
CA MET A 462 6.81 -3.28 4.49
C MET A 462 8.18 -3.18 5.14
N HIS A 463 8.97 -4.24 5.07
CA HIS A 463 10.34 -4.26 5.57
C HIS A 463 11.21 -3.19 4.90
N LYS A 464 10.96 -2.88 3.62
CA LYS A 464 11.68 -1.81 2.92
C LYS A 464 11.40 -0.46 3.56
N LEU A 465 10.14 -0.18 3.89
CA LEU A 465 9.77 1.07 4.55
C LEU A 465 10.39 1.17 5.96
N ILE A 466 10.24 0.12 6.76
CA ILE A 466 10.72 0.09 8.15
C ILE A 466 12.25 0.17 8.23
N PHE A 467 12.98 -0.63 7.45
CA PHE A 467 14.45 -0.60 7.47
C PHE A 467 15.05 0.69 6.90
N ARG A 468 14.35 1.37 5.98
CA ARG A 468 14.78 2.69 5.50
C ARG A 468 14.54 3.79 6.53
N ALA A 469 13.45 3.69 7.29
CA ALA A 469 13.13 4.65 8.32
C ALA A 469 13.95 4.46 9.60
N PHE A 470 14.26 3.20 9.96
CA PHE A 470 14.90 2.80 11.22
C PHE A 470 16.02 1.77 10.94
N PRO A 471 17.14 2.18 10.31
CA PRO A 471 18.16 1.26 9.82
C PRO A 471 18.91 0.50 10.92
N ASN A 472 18.92 1.00 12.15
CA ASN A 472 19.71 0.46 13.25
C ASN A 472 18.87 -0.18 14.37
N ASN A 473 17.53 -0.15 14.27
CA ASN A 473 16.64 -0.55 15.37
C ASN A 473 16.03 -1.95 15.18
N PHE A 474 16.12 -2.51 13.97
CA PHE A 474 15.57 -3.83 13.66
C PHE A 474 16.62 -4.75 13.05
N GLN A 475 16.63 -6.02 13.49
CA GLN A 475 17.36 -7.05 12.77
C GLN A 475 16.71 -7.30 11.40
N HIS A 476 17.51 -7.65 10.39
CA HIS A 476 17.01 -7.85 9.02
C HIS A 476 15.97 -8.96 8.88
N ASN A 477 15.95 -9.93 9.78
CA ASN A 477 14.97 -11.02 9.83
C ASN A 477 13.83 -10.75 10.84
N SER A 478 13.64 -9.51 11.29
CA SER A 478 12.62 -9.16 12.29
C SER A 478 11.20 -9.36 11.74
N ILE A 479 10.39 -10.14 12.47
CA ILE A 479 8.96 -10.31 12.16
C ILE A 479 8.19 -9.00 12.23
N TYR A 480 8.60 -8.07 13.10
CA TYR A 480 7.99 -6.75 13.23
C TYR A 480 8.18 -5.91 11.96
N ALA A 481 9.33 -6.06 11.29
CA ALA A 481 9.60 -5.34 10.06
C ALA A 481 8.91 -5.99 8.84
N HIS A 482 8.91 -7.32 8.77
CA HIS A 482 8.40 -8.04 7.61
C HIS A 482 6.88 -8.21 7.61
N TYR A 483 6.26 -8.44 8.77
CA TYR A 483 4.84 -8.75 8.89
C TYR A 483 4.13 -7.92 9.98
N PRO A 484 4.19 -6.57 9.92
CA PRO A 484 3.66 -5.69 10.95
C PRO A 484 2.13 -5.71 11.08
N PHE A 485 1.41 -6.26 10.11
CA PHE A 485 -0.06 -6.24 10.08
C PHE A 485 -0.75 -7.38 10.81
N VAL A 486 0.03 -8.33 11.31
CA VAL A 486 -0.46 -9.42 12.15
C VAL A 486 0.37 -9.41 13.41
N ILE A 487 -0.28 -9.53 14.57
CA ILE A 487 0.42 -9.47 15.85
C ILE A 487 1.48 -10.58 15.94
N PRO A 488 2.64 -10.36 16.60
CA PRO A 488 3.75 -11.30 16.61
C PRO A 488 3.37 -12.70 17.12
N SER A 489 2.50 -12.78 18.14
CA SER A 489 2.02 -14.05 18.69
C SER A 489 1.22 -14.86 17.68
N LYS A 490 0.47 -14.20 16.78
CA LYS A 490 -0.28 -14.84 15.72
C LYS A 490 0.59 -15.21 14.53
N ASN A 491 1.53 -14.34 14.15
CA ASN A 491 2.56 -14.69 13.18
C ASN A 491 3.27 -15.97 13.62
N LYS A 492 3.72 -16.07 14.87
CA LYS A 492 4.34 -17.31 15.38
C LYS A 492 3.48 -18.55 15.10
N GLN A 493 2.18 -18.52 15.40
CA GLN A 493 1.27 -19.63 15.12
C GLN A 493 1.18 -19.95 13.62
N ILE A 494 1.09 -18.92 12.77
CA ILE A 494 1.04 -19.09 11.31
C ILE A 494 2.31 -19.78 10.83
N TYR A 495 3.47 -19.32 11.27
CA TYR A 495 4.76 -19.89 10.91
C TYR A 495 4.93 -21.33 11.41
N ASP A 496 4.51 -21.62 12.65
CA ASP A 496 4.52 -22.98 13.20
C ASP A 496 3.62 -23.92 12.38
N ASN A 497 2.48 -23.43 11.88
CA ASN A 497 1.52 -24.21 11.09
C ASN A 497 1.89 -24.38 9.61
N LEU A 498 2.52 -23.36 8.99
CA LEU A 498 2.95 -23.42 7.59
C LEU A 498 4.24 -24.24 7.40
N GLY A 499 4.92 -24.62 8.49
CA GLY A 499 6.09 -25.51 8.45
C GLY A 499 7.38 -24.83 7.96
N PRO A 500 8.45 -25.62 7.72
CA PRO A 500 9.83 -25.12 7.53
C PRO A 500 10.09 -24.24 6.28
N LEU A 501 9.10 -23.99 5.43
CA LEU A 501 9.23 -23.25 4.17
C LEU A 501 9.40 -21.73 4.34
N LEU A 502 9.16 -21.22 5.55
CA LEU A 502 9.14 -19.79 5.86
C LEU A 502 10.39 -19.27 6.59
N ARG A 503 11.40 -20.12 6.80
CA ARG A 503 12.65 -19.70 7.46
C ARG A 503 13.54 -19.04 6.41
N GLY A 504 13.57 -17.71 6.43
CA GLY A 504 14.24 -16.86 5.44
C GLY A 504 15.68 -17.28 5.10
N SER A 505 16.04 -16.99 3.85
CA SER A 505 17.36 -17.14 3.23
C SER A 505 18.45 -16.42 4.03
N GLY A 506 19.13 -17.16 4.89
CA GLY A 506 20.43 -16.76 5.44
C GLY A 506 21.54 -17.49 4.72
N GLY A 507 22.70 -16.88 4.53
CA GLY A 507 23.89 -17.54 3.99
C GLY A 507 24.98 -17.62 5.05
N VAL A 508 25.72 -18.74 5.13
CA VAL A 508 26.94 -18.82 5.94
C VAL A 508 28.15 -19.19 5.09
N TYR A 509 29.30 -18.61 5.43
CA TYR A 509 30.56 -19.06 4.86
C TYR A 509 30.95 -20.42 5.44
N ARG A 510 31.32 -21.35 4.56
CA ARG A 510 31.89 -22.65 4.92
C ARG A 510 33.13 -22.90 4.09
N GLU A 511 34.07 -23.60 4.69
CA GLU A 511 35.20 -24.16 3.97
C GLU A 511 34.83 -25.56 3.49
N LEU A 512 35.02 -25.82 2.19
CA LEU A 512 34.77 -27.12 1.61
C LEU A 512 35.67 -28.17 2.26
N ARG A 513 35.06 -29.24 2.78
CA ARG A 513 35.75 -30.37 3.44
C ARG A 513 36.07 -31.53 2.49
N GLY A 514 35.62 -31.44 1.24
CA GLY A 514 35.92 -32.38 0.17
C GLY A 514 35.73 -31.70 -1.18
N ASP A 515 36.27 -32.31 -2.23
CA ASP A 515 36.07 -31.86 -3.60
C ASP A 515 34.60 -32.08 -4.00
N LEU A 516 34.01 -31.11 -4.69
CA LEU A 516 32.58 -31.07 -5.00
C LEU A 516 32.36 -30.58 -6.43
N VAL A 517 31.52 -31.27 -7.19
CA VAL A 517 31.08 -30.80 -8.51
C VAL A 517 29.69 -30.20 -8.37
N VAL A 518 29.51 -28.99 -8.90
CA VAL A 518 28.31 -28.18 -8.76
C VAL A 518 27.73 -27.90 -10.13
N GLU A 519 26.42 -27.99 -10.27
CA GLU A 519 25.70 -27.58 -11.48
C GLU A 519 24.94 -26.27 -11.19
N ASP A 520 25.02 -25.31 -12.12
CA ASP A 520 24.29 -24.05 -12.01
C ASP A 520 22.77 -24.29 -12.03
N CYS A 521 22.04 -23.77 -11.04
CA CYS A 521 20.60 -23.58 -11.14
C CYS A 521 20.32 -22.34 -12.02
N GLU A 522 19.35 -22.46 -12.93
CA GLU A 522 19.02 -21.57 -14.06
C GLU A 522 19.39 -20.07 -13.97
N PRO A 523 19.79 -19.44 -15.10
CA PRO A 523 20.20 -18.05 -15.13
C PRO A 523 19.03 -17.11 -14.82
N ILE A 524 19.24 -16.21 -13.85
CA ILE A 524 18.52 -14.94 -13.80
C ILE A 524 18.87 -14.20 -15.09
N ALA A 525 17.85 -13.92 -15.90
CA ALA A 525 17.93 -13.44 -17.27
C ALA A 525 18.89 -12.24 -17.46
N VAL A 526 20.15 -12.50 -17.84
CA VAL A 526 21.02 -11.52 -18.49
C VAL A 526 21.85 -12.13 -19.64
N HIS A 527 22.15 -13.43 -19.66
CA HIS A 527 22.80 -14.06 -20.81
C HIS A 527 22.26 -15.48 -21.06
N GLU A 528 21.78 -15.74 -22.29
CA GLU A 528 21.52 -17.09 -22.79
C GLU A 528 22.85 -17.84 -22.90
N GLY A 529 23.07 -18.87 -22.09
CA GLY A 529 24.27 -19.68 -22.15
C GLY A 529 24.21 -20.90 -21.24
N GLU A 530 24.67 -22.03 -21.77
CA GLU A 530 24.67 -23.40 -21.22
C GLU A 530 24.87 -23.54 -19.70
N ILE A 531 24.18 -24.53 -19.12
CA ILE A 531 24.41 -25.04 -17.76
C ILE A 531 25.88 -25.46 -17.64
N ARG A 532 26.67 -24.74 -16.85
CA ARG A 532 28.08 -25.07 -16.60
C ARG A 532 28.20 -25.85 -15.29
N SER A 533 28.77 -27.05 -15.35
CA SER A 533 29.22 -27.74 -14.15
C SER A 533 30.61 -27.21 -13.74
N ARG A 534 30.84 -27.01 -12.44
CA ARG A 534 32.12 -26.53 -11.89
C ARG A 534 32.59 -27.42 -10.76
N SER A 535 33.85 -27.82 -10.82
CA SER A 535 34.52 -28.56 -9.73
C SER A 535 35.18 -27.60 -8.76
N LEU A 536 34.73 -27.63 -7.50
CA LEU A 536 35.32 -26.92 -6.38
C LEU A 536 36.21 -27.89 -5.60
N ARG A 537 37.39 -27.42 -5.19
CA ARG A 537 38.33 -28.22 -4.39
C ARG A 537 38.22 -27.93 -2.90
N VAL A 538 38.57 -28.93 -2.10
CA VAL A 538 38.72 -28.84 -0.63
C VAL A 538 39.54 -27.61 -0.23
N GLY A 539 39.13 -26.92 0.84
CA GLY A 539 39.78 -25.71 1.35
C GLY A 539 39.26 -24.39 0.75
N LYS A 540 38.39 -24.43 -0.26
CA LYS A 540 37.73 -23.21 -0.79
C LYS A 540 36.61 -22.75 0.13
N ARG A 541 36.53 -21.42 0.35
CA ARG A 541 35.39 -20.79 1.03
C ARG A 541 34.21 -20.65 0.06
N VAL A 542 33.05 -21.14 0.47
CA VAL A 542 31.78 -21.09 -0.26
C VAL A 542 30.69 -20.47 0.62
N VAL A 543 29.68 -19.88 -0.01
CA VAL A 543 28.46 -19.38 0.66
C VAL A 543 27.39 -20.46 0.52
N VAL A 544 26.84 -20.91 1.65
CA VAL A 544 25.79 -21.94 1.71
C VAL A 544 24.47 -21.29 2.09
N ASP A 545 23.43 -21.52 1.28
CA ASP A 545 22.06 -21.11 1.57
C ASP A 545 21.46 -21.97 2.70
N LEU A 546 21.00 -21.32 3.77
CA LEU A 546 20.46 -21.95 4.98
C LEU A 546 19.00 -22.39 4.84
N ALA A 547 18.34 -22.13 3.71
CA ALA A 547 16.96 -22.55 3.48
C ALA A 547 16.74 -24.07 3.71
N ALA A 548 17.77 -24.90 3.53
CA ALA A 548 17.71 -26.36 3.77
C ALA A 548 18.42 -26.84 5.06
N VAL A 549 19.23 -26.02 5.73
CA VAL A 549 20.25 -26.48 6.72
C VAL A 549 19.82 -26.33 8.19
N LEU A 550 18.65 -25.76 8.49
CA LEU A 550 18.15 -25.59 9.87
C LEU A 550 17.74 -26.89 10.60
N ARG A 551 18.36 -28.04 10.27
CA ARG A 551 18.08 -29.37 10.85
C ARG A 551 19.31 -30.14 11.35
N ASP A 552 20.47 -29.50 11.56
CA ASP A 552 21.62 -30.15 12.22
C ASP A 552 21.73 -29.75 13.71
N ALA A 553 21.22 -30.62 14.59
CA ALA A 553 21.25 -30.43 16.04
C ALA A 553 22.67 -30.57 16.65
N GLY A 554 23.63 -31.17 15.93
CA GLY A 554 25.01 -31.31 16.39
C GLY A 554 25.85 -30.04 16.15
N ALA A 555 25.56 -29.28 15.09
CA ALA A 555 26.28 -28.06 14.74
C ALA A 555 25.66 -26.77 15.33
N PHE A 556 24.34 -26.76 15.59
CA PHE A 556 23.63 -25.64 16.19
C PHE A 556 22.67 -26.15 17.28
N PRO A 557 23.13 -26.35 18.52
CA PRO A 557 22.23 -26.61 19.64
C PRO A 557 21.40 -25.33 19.91
N GLU A 558 20.09 -25.51 20.02
CA GLU A 558 19.11 -24.45 20.31
C GLU A 558 19.13 -23.28 19.29
N PRO A 559 18.91 -23.55 17.98
CA PRO A 559 18.95 -22.52 16.94
C PRO A 559 17.86 -21.44 17.09
N GLU A 560 16.79 -21.75 17.83
CA GLU A 560 15.68 -20.86 18.18
C GLU A 560 15.98 -19.85 19.30
N LYS A 561 17.12 -19.96 20.00
CA LYS A 561 17.48 -19.06 21.10
C LYS A 561 18.55 -18.05 20.67
N VAL A 562 18.28 -16.76 20.92
CA VAL A 562 19.28 -15.69 20.78
C VAL A 562 20.24 -15.78 21.96
N ARG A 563 21.52 -16.01 21.68
CA ARG A 563 22.59 -16.20 22.67
C ARG A 563 23.63 -15.11 22.50
N SER A 564 23.80 -14.26 23.52
CA SER A 564 24.75 -13.16 23.52
C SER A 564 26.22 -13.62 23.64
N ASP A 565 26.46 -14.88 23.97
CA ASP A 565 27.77 -15.51 24.13
C ASP A 565 28.22 -16.33 22.90
N ARG A 566 27.43 -16.36 21.82
CA ARG A 566 27.76 -17.09 20.59
C ARG A 566 28.68 -16.23 19.71
N ASP A 567 29.74 -16.84 19.15
CA ASP A 567 30.70 -16.13 18.29
C ASP A 567 29.97 -15.38 17.15
N PRO A 568 30.10 -14.04 17.07
CA PRO A 568 29.45 -13.22 16.05
C PRO A 568 29.74 -13.67 14.61
N LYS A 569 30.89 -14.32 14.37
CA LYS A 569 31.27 -14.85 13.05
C LYS A 569 30.40 -16.02 12.58
N LEU A 570 29.61 -16.62 13.47
CA LEU A 570 28.67 -17.70 13.17
C LEU A 570 27.30 -17.18 12.73
N TYR A 571 27.03 -15.89 12.87
CA TYR A 571 25.82 -15.23 12.36
C TYR A 571 26.12 -14.61 10.99
N GLY A 572 25.41 -15.06 9.96
CA GLY A 572 25.53 -14.50 8.61
C GLY A 572 24.72 -13.22 8.45
N HIS A 573 25.35 -12.15 7.94
CA HIS A 573 24.70 -10.94 7.45
C HIS A 573 24.60 -10.97 5.92
N TYR A 574 23.39 -10.96 5.36
CA TYR A 574 23.05 -10.52 3.99
C TYR A 574 21.56 -10.09 4.05
N PHE A 575 21.10 -8.92 3.59
CA PHE A 575 21.21 -8.33 2.25
C PHE A 575 21.19 -6.78 2.26
N GLY A 576 21.85 -6.17 1.27
CA GLY A 576 21.67 -4.77 0.88
C GLY A 576 21.90 -4.57 -0.62
N ASN A 577 20.99 -3.84 -1.28
CA ASN A 577 21.16 -3.34 -2.64
C ASN A 577 22.41 -2.44 -2.72
N GLY A 578 23.39 -2.85 -3.53
CA GLY A 578 24.43 -2.00 -4.15
C GLY A 578 25.37 -1.23 -3.21
N THR A 579 26.57 -1.77 -2.98
CA THR A 579 27.82 -0.98 -2.88
C THR A 579 29.04 -1.86 -3.18
N PRO A 580 30.14 -1.27 -3.68
CA PRO A 580 31.15 -1.91 -4.52
C PRO A 580 32.27 -2.51 -3.69
N PHE A 581 32.15 -3.77 -3.27
CA PHE A 581 33.29 -4.56 -2.77
C PHE A 581 33.13 -6.02 -3.19
N LEU A 582 33.03 -6.23 -4.49
CA LEU A 582 33.34 -7.51 -5.11
C LEU A 582 34.19 -7.16 -6.33
N GLU A 583 35.51 -7.11 -6.12
CA GLU A 583 36.44 -7.15 -7.25
C GLU A 583 36.08 -8.32 -8.15
N ALA A 584 36.36 -8.17 -9.44
CA ALA A 584 36.12 -9.12 -10.53
C ALA A 584 36.75 -10.53 -10.35
N SER A 585 37.32 -10.82 -9.17
CA SER A 585 37.97 -12.08 -8.81
C SER A 585 37.04 -13.10 -8.12
N THR A 586 35.87 -12.69 -7.63
CA THR A 586 34.92 -13.59 -6.94
C THR A 586 33.68 -13.86 -7.78
N GLY A 587 33.75 -14.94 -8.56
CA GLY A 587 32.63 -15.46 -9.35
C GLY A 587 31.43 -15.83 -8.49
N TRP A 588 30.24 -15.49 -8.99
CA TRP A 588 28.93 -15.76 -8.41
C TRP A 588 28.62 -17.25 -8.33
N PHE A 589 28.31 -17.83 -7.16
CA PHE A 589 27.59 -19.13 -7.08
C PHE A 589 26.77 -19.23 -5.79
N ILE A 590 25.46 -19.47 -5.93
CA ILE A 590 24.54 -19.87 -4.86
C ILE A 590 24.47 -21.40 -4.93
N MET A 591 24.78 -22.10 -3.83
CA MET A 591 24.72 -23.56 -3.78
C MET A 591 23.76 -24.08 -2.73
N THR A 592 22.88 -24.96 -3.20
CA THR A 592 22.00 -25.84 -2.41
C THR A 592 22.44 -27.29 -2.53
N ALA A 593 23.73 -27.59 -2.30
CA ALA A 593 24.19 -28.98 -2.31
C ALA A 593 25.44 -29.19 -1.44
N ALA A 594 25.26 -29.34 -0.14
CA ALA A 594 26.18 -30.09 0.69
C ALA A 594 25.47 -30.44 1.99
N LEU A 595 25.00 -31.69 2.11
CA LEU A 595 24.94 -32.49 3.35
C LEU A 595 24.20 -33.81 3.08
N ARG A 596 24.80 -34.66 2.25
CA ARG A 596 24.66 -36.14 2.31
C ARG A 596 25.85 -36.76 1.59
N VAL A 597 26.97 -36.93 2.28
CA VAL A 597 27.71 -38.20 2.48
C VAL A 597 28.52 -38.02 3.76
#